data_AF-A0A0P7BE37-F1
#
_entry.id   AF-A0A0P7BE37-F1
#
_cell.length_a   1.000
_cell.length_b   1.000
_cell.length_c   1.000
_cell.angle_alpha   90.00
_cell.angle_beta   90.00
_cell.angle_gamma   90.00
#
_symmetry.space_group_name_H-M   'P 1'
#
loop_
_entity.id
_entity.type
_entity.pdbx_description
1 polymer ?
#
loop_
_entity_poly.entity_id
_entity_poly.type
_entity_poly.pdbx_seq_one_letter_code
_entity_poly.pdbx_strand_id
1 'polypeptide(L)'
;MSLSIIDARRKEIDKIQEKIDEKIALVKTQEEHVQALLDLMRTVPVSSRVQMSHSASSSTKKHGRGETVAIEESVTRYESMVIRMRATIDQEQQEISKLNEEKRSLEM
;
A
#
# COMPACT_ATOMS: atom_id res chain seq x y z
N MET A 1 -31.37 -11.95 27.76
CA MET A 1 -30.59 -12.28 26.54
C MET A 1 -29.14 -11.83 26.70
N SER A 2 -28.49 -12.09 27.83
CA SER A 2 -28.00 -10.94 28.61
C SER A 2 -26.49 -10.78 28.82
N LEU A 3 -25.63 -11.76 28.54
CA LEU A 3 -24.17 -11.63 28.71
C LEU A 3 -23.42 -12.39 27.60
N SER A 4 -23.86 -13.62 27.30
CA SER A 4 -23.27 -14.48 26.26
C SER A 4 -23.22 -13.86 24.86
N ILE A 5 -24.22 -13.06 24.46
CA ILE A 5 -24.26 -12.40 23.15
C ILE A 5 -23.27 -11.23 23.09
N ILE A 6 -23.15 -10.48 24.19
CA ILE A 6 -22.21 -9.36 24.31
C ILE A 6 -20.77 -9.90 24.29
N ASP A 7 -20.50 -10.97 25.04
CA ASP A 7 -19.20 -11.64 25.05
C ASP A 7 -18.84 -12.23 23.67
N ALA A 8 -19.82 -12.81 22.97
CA ALA A 8 -19.63 -13.31 21.62
C ALA A 8 -19.28 -12.18 20.64
N ARG A 9 -19.96 -11.03 20.74
CA ARG A 9 -19.68 -9.86 19.89
C ARG A 9 -18.31 -9.25 20.19
N ARG A 10 -17.89 -9.17 21.46
CA ARG A 10 -16.53 -8.70 21.80
C ARG A 10 -15.45 -9.61 21.22
N LYS A 11 -15.61 -10.94 21.32
CA LYS A 11 -14.67 -11.89 20.71
C LYS A 11 -14.65 -11.79 19.19
N GLU A 12 -15.78 -11.47 18.57
CA GLU A 12 -15.84 -11.22 17.13
C GLU A 12 -15.08 -9.95 16.75
N ILE A 13 -15.27 -8.86 17.50
CA ILE A 13 -14.52 -7.61 17.34
C ILE A 13 -13.02 -7.86 17.47
N ASP A 14 -12.57 -8.60 18.48
CA ASP A 14 -11.15 -8.92 18.70
C ASP A 14 -10.55 -9.65 17.49
N LYS A 15 -11.28 -10.63 16.92
CA LYS A 15 -10.84 -11.35 15.71
C LYS A 15 -10.79 -10.47 14.48
N ILE A 16 -11.71 -9.50 14.36
CA ILE A 16 -11.71 -8.56 13.25
C ILE A 16 -10.50 -7.62 13.39
N GLN A 17 -10.21 -7.13 14.60
CA GLN A 17 -9.05 -6.28 14.87
C GLN A 17 -7.73 -7.00 14.55
N GLU A 18 -7.57 -8.27 14.97
CA GLU A 18 -6.39 -9.07 14.65
C GLU A 18 -6.17 -9.20 13.14
N LYS A 19 -7.23 -9.48 12.37
CA LYS A 19 -7.17 -9.55 10.90
C LYS A 19 -6.82 -8.21 10.26
N ILE A 20 -7.35 -7.10 10.80
CA ILE A 20 -7.02 -5.77 10.30
C ILE A 20 -5.54 -5.47 10.58
N ASP A 21 -5.04 -5.79 11.77
CA ASP A 21 -3.63 -5.59 12.13
C ASP A 21 -2.69 -6.42 11.24
N GLU A 22 -3.02 -7.69 10.96
CA GLU A 22 -2.29 -8.53 10.01
C GLU A 22 -2.26 -7.90 8.61
N LYS A 23 -3.41 -7.39 8.14
CA LYS A 23 -3.52 -6.72 6.84
C LYS A 23 -2.68 -5.44 6.80
N ILE A 24 -2.74 -4.61 7.84
CA ILE A 24 -1.93 -3.39 7.95
C ILE A 24 -0.43 -3.75 7.92
N ALA A 25 0.00 -4.78 8.65
CA ALA A 25 1.39 -5.22 8.66
C ALA A 25 1.87 -5.65 7.26
N LEU A 26 1.03 -6.39 6.53
CA LEU A 26 1.33 -6.80 5.16
C LEU A 26 1.41 -5.60 4.20
N VAL A 27 0.47 -4.66 4.29
CA VAL A 27 0.47 -3.46 3.44
C VAL A 27 1.68 -2.56 3.76
N LYS A 28 2.06 -2.41 5.03
CA LYS A 28 3.26 -1.66 5.43
C LYS A 28 4.53 -2.30 4.87
N THR A 29 4.66 -3.61 4.97
CA THR A 29 5.80 -4.33 4.40
C THR A 29 5.88 -4.08 2.88
N GLN A 30 4.75 -4.14 2.18
CA GLN A 30 4.69 -3.83 0.75
C GLN A 30 5.03 -2.37 0.44
N GLU A 31 4.54 -1.42 1.25
CA GLU A 31 4.89 0.00 1.13
C GLU A 31 6.40 0.21 1.24
N GLU A 32 7.05 -0.40 2.23
CA GLU A 32 8.50 -0.31 2.44
C GLU A 32 9.29 -0.84 1.23
N HIS A 33 8.88 -1.98 0.66
CA HIS A 33 9.50 -2.51 -0.55
C HIS A 33 9.38 -1.56 -1.74
N VAL A 34 8.21 -0.94 -1.91
CA VAL A 34 7.93 -0.03 -3.03
C VAL A 34 8.65 1.30 -2.84
N GLN A 35 8.73 1.78 -1.60
CA GLN A 35 9.49 2.97 -1.24
C GLN A 35 10.98 2.75 -1.48
N ALA A 36 11.54 1.59 -1.12
CA ALA A 36 12.93 1.25 -1.41
C ALA A 36 13.22 1.21 -2.91
N LEU A 37 12.28 0.71 -3.74
CA LEU A 37 12.40 0.75 -5.20
C LEU A 37 12.38 2.18 -5.72
N LEU A 38 11.48 3.03 -5.21
CA LEU A 38 11.42 4.45 -5.56
C LEU A 38 12.73 5.17 -5.22
N ASP A 39 13.27 4.92 -4.04
CA ASP A 39 14.51 5.54 -3.59
C ASP A 39 15.68 5.14 -4.50
N LEU A 40 15.80 3.85 -4.86
CA LEU A 40 16.79 3.37 -5.82
C LEU A 40 16.61 3.97 -7.23
N MET A 41 15.37 4.16 -7.69
CA MET A 41 15.13 4.84 -8.97
C MET A 41 15.49 6.34 -8.88
N ARG A 42 15.36 6.95 -7.71
CA ARG A 42 15.68 8.36 -7.46
C ARG A 42 17.18 8.62 -7.28
N THR A 43 17.97 7.65 -6.83
CA THR A 43 19.45 7.79 -6.74
C THR A 43 20.10 7.94 -8.11
N VAL A 44 19.44 7.51 -9.19
CA VAL A 44 19.89 7.76 -10.56
C VAL A 44 19.53 9.20 -10.94
N PRO A 45 20.50 10.05 -11.34
CA PRO A 45 20.22 11.41 -11.79
C PRO A 45 19.18 11.44 -12.89
N VAL A 46 18.28 12.42 -12.87
CA VAL A 46 17.21 12.57 -13.89
C VAL A 46 17.83 12.63 -15.29
N SER A 47 18.94 13.33 -15.47
CA SER A 47 19.69 13.40 -16.74
C SER A 47 20.16 12.02 -17.24
N SER A 48 20.62 11.16 -16.33
CA SER A 48 21.00 9.78 -16.62
C SER A 48 19.79 8.89 -16.90
N ARG A 49 18.67 9.06 -16.18
CA ARG A 49 17.41 8.33 -16.45
C ARG A 49 16.82 8.69 -17.81
N VAL A 50 16.85 9.97 -18.18
CA VAL A 50 16.39 10.45 -19.49
C VAL A 50 17.29 9.91 -20.61
N GLN A 51 18.63 9.95 -20.44
CA GLN A 51 19.55 9.34 -21.41
C GLN A 51 19.36 7.82 -21.53
N MET A 52 19.23 7.09 -20.43
CA MET A 52 18.96 5.65 -20.44
C MET A 52 17.64 5.32 -21.13
N SER A 53 16.58 6.09 -20.87
CA SER A 53 15.29 5.95 -21.54
C SER A 53 15.42 6.21 -23.05
N HIS A 54 16.19 7.22 -23.46
CA HIS A 54 16.44 7.52 -24.88
C HIS A 54 17.27 6.42 -25.57
N SER A 55 18.32 5.90 -24.91
CA SER A 55 19.14 4.80 -25.44
C SER A 55 18.36 3.49 -25.55
N ALA A 56 17.51 3.18 -24.56
CA ALA A 56 16.60 2.03 -24.60
C ALA A 56 15.58 2.19 -25.73
N SER A 57 14.97 3.37 -25.88
CA SER A 57 14.00 3.69 -26.93
C SER A 57 14.59 3.60 -28.35
N SER A 58 15.86 3.99 -28.52
CA SER A 58 16.58 3.85 -29.79
C SER A 58 16.85 2.38 -30.15
N SER A 59 17.03 1.51 -29.15
CA SER A 59 17.24 0.08 -29.36
C SER A 59 15.94 -0.69 -29.60
N THR A 60 14.84 -0.34 -28.92
CA THR A 60 13.52 -0.99 -29.09
C THR A 60 12.77 -0.56 -30.35
N LYS A 61 13.01 0.65 -30.90
CA LYS A 61 12.45 1.05 -32.20
C LYS A 61 12.84 0.12 -33.36
N LYS A 62 13.94 -0.64 -33.23
CA LYS A 62 14.43 -1.57 -34.25
C LYS A 62 13.76 -2.95 -34.21
N HIS A 63 13.06 -3.31 -33.13
CA HIS A 63 12.33 -4.57 -32.97
C HIS A 63 10.92 -4.26 -32.48
N GLY A 64 9.97 -4.18 -33.42
CA GLY A 64 8.60 -3.75 -33.17
C GLY A 64 7.92 -4.51 -32.02
N ARG A 65 7.14 -3.75 -31.23
CA ARG A 65 6.20 -4.19 -30.16
C ARG A 65 6.70 -4.22 -28.69
N GLY A 66 7.79 -3.58 -28.32
CA GLY A 66 8.15 -3.41 -26.90
C GLY A 66 7.69 -2.07 -26.33
N GLU A 67 6.67 -2.06 -25.46
CA GLU A 67 6.31 -0.90 -24.63
C GLU A 67 7.57 -0.35 -23.94
N THR A 68 8.08 0.78 -24.43
CA THR A 68 9.14 1.51 -23.73
C THR A 68 8.45 2.35 -22.67
N VAL A 69 8.05 1.74 -21.55
CA VAL A 69 7.53 2.49 -20.40
C VAL A 69 8.68 3.36 -19.91
N ALA A 70 8.54 4.68 -20.04
CA ALA A 70 9.57 5.61 -19.61
C ALA A 70 9.82 5.45 -18.10
N ILE A 71 11.08 5.54 -17.66
CA ILE A 71 11.45 5.39 -16.25
C ILE A 71 10.63 6.35 -15.35
N GLU A 72 10.26 7.53 -15.86
CA GLU A 72 9.40 8.50 -15.17
C GLU A 72 7.95 8.02 -15.01
N GLU A 73 7.40 7.29 -15.97
CA GLU A 73 6.08 6.67 -15.85
C GLU A 73 6.08 5.60 -14.76
N SER A 74 7.14 4.80 -14.67
CA SER A 74 7.31 3.81 -13.59
C SER A 74 7.42 4.48 -12.22
N VAL A 75 8.19 5.56 -12.09
CA VAL A 75 8.28 6.34 -10.84
C VAL A 75 6.90 6.86 -10.43
N THR A 76 6.17 7.46 -11.36
CA THR A 76 4.82 8.00 -11.10
C THR A 76 3.83 6.91 -10.67
N ARG A 77 3.91 5.73 -11.29
CA ARG A 77 3.10 4.57 -10.91
C ARG A 77 3.41 4.10 -9.50
N TYR A 78 4.68 3.99 -9.14
CA TYR A 78 5.07 3.56 -7.79
C TYR A 78 4.71 4.60 -6.72
N GLU A 79 4.88 5.90 -6.99
CA GLU A 79 4.42 6.97 -6.09
C GLU A 79 2.90 6.90 -5.86
N SER A 80 2.14 6.72 -6.94
CA SER A 80 0.69 6.53 -6.86
C SER A 80 0.31 5.28 -6.07
N MET A 81 1.13 4.24 -6.11
CA MET A 81 0.90 3.00 -5.37
C MET A 81 1.14 3.18 -3.87
N VAL A 82 2.23 3.88 -3.48
CA VAL A 82 2.51 4.25 -2.08
C VAL A 82 1.36 5.07 -1.50
N ILE A 83 0.85 6.07 -2.24
CA ILE A 83 -0.29 6.89 -1.79
C ILE A 83 -1.53 6.01 -1.51
N ARG A 84 -1.83 5.05 -2.39
CA ARG A 84 -2.96 4.13 -2.20
C ARG A 84 -2.76 3.18 -1.01
N MET A 85 -1.54 2.70 -0.80
CA MET A 85 -1.20 1.83 0.34
C MET A 85 -1.39 2.59 1.66
N ARG A 86 -0.91 3.84 1.75
CA ARG A 86 -1.13 4.71 2.91
C ARG A 86 -2.62 4.97 3.17
N ALA A 87 -3.37 5.33 2.13
CA ALA A 87 -4.81 5.53 2.26
C ALA A 87 -5.54 4.26 2.73
N THR A 88 -5.07 3.08 2.30
CA THR A 88 -5.61 1.79 2.77
C THR A 88 -5.32 1.60 4.25
N ILE A 89 -4.08 1.82 4.69
CA ILE A 89 -3.71 1.74 6.11
C ILE A 89 -4.57 2.69 6.95
N ASP A 90 -4.74 3.95 6.52
CA ASP A 90 -5.54 4.94 7.23
C ASP A 90 -7.01 4.51 7.36
N GLN A 91 -7.60 3.94 6.31
CA GLN A 91 -8.98 3.42 6.34
C GLN A 91 -9.14 2.27 7.33
N GLU A 92 -8.20 1.32 7.32
CA GLU A 92 -8.18 0.19 8.24
C GLU A 92 -7.99 0.66 9.71
N GLN A 93 -7.16 1.68 9.94
CA GLN A 93 -6.96 2.29 11.26
C GLN A 93 -8.24 2.99 11.78
N GLN A 94 -9.00 3.63 10.89
CA GLN A 94 -10.31 4.19 11.22
C GLN A 94 -11.31 3.10 11.60
N GLU A 95 -11.28 1.95 10.91
CA GLU A 95 -12.15 0.82 11.24
C GLU A 95 -11.84 0.23 12.61
N ILE A 96 -10.56 0.07 12.98
CA ILE A 96 -10.15 -0.30 14.34
C ILE A 96 -10.71 0.68 15.37
N SER A 97 -10.68 1.99 15.06
CA SER A 97 -11.18 3.02 15.96
C SER A 97 -12.69 2.88 16.20
N LYS A 98 -13.48 2.63 15.14
CA LYS A 98 -14.92 2.35 15.25
C LYS A 98 -15.21 1.07 16.04
N LEU A 99 -14.45 0.00 15.78
CA LEU A 99 -14.58 -1.26 16.51
C LEU A 99 -14.27 -1.09 18.00
N ASN A 100 -13.32 -0.25 18.35
CA ASN A 100 -13.02 0.10 19.74
C ASN A 100 -14.16 0.91 20.39
N GLU A 101 -14.80 1.82 19.66
CA GLU A 101 -15.99 2.53 20.13
C GLU A 101 -17.17 1.57 20.35
N GLU A 102 -17.40 0.64 19.43
CA GLU A 102 -18.41 -0.42 19.58
C GLU A 102 -18.11 -1.31 20.80
N LYS A 103 -16.85 -1.71 20.98
CA LYS A 103 -16.45 -2.52 22.14
C LYS A 103 -16.71 -1.79 23.45
N ARG A 104 -16.45 -0.46 23.50
CA ARG A 104 -16.74 0.39 24.68
C ARG A 104 -18.24 0.53 24.93
N SER A 105 -19.06 0.70 23.89
CA SER A 105 -20.50 0.81 24.05
C SER A 105 -21.14 -0.49 24.54
N LEU A 106 -20.52 -1.63 24.25
CA LEU A 106 -20.89 -2.94 24.79
C LEU A 106 -20.49 -3.16 26.26
N GLU A 107 -19.79 -2.22 26.92
CA GLU A 107 -19.46 -2.28 28.35
C GLU A 107 -20.31 -1.35 29.23
N MET A 108 -21.07 -0.43 28.61
CA MET A 108 -22.01 0.48 29.26
C MET A 108 -23.42 -0.10 29.31
#